data_AF-A0A3L7VIM6-F1
#
_entry.id   AF-A0A3L7VIM6-F1
#
_cell.length_a   1.000
_cell.length_b   1.000
_cell.length_c   1.000
_cell.angle_alpha   90.00
_cell.angle_beta   90.00
_cell.angle_gamma   90.00
#
_symmetry.space_group_name_H-M   'P 1'
#
loop_
_entity.id
_entity.type
_entity.pdbx_description
1 polymer ?
#
loop_
_entity_poly.entity_id
_entity_poly.type
_entity_poly.pdbx_seq_one_letter_code
_entity_poly.pdbx_strand_id
1 'polypeptide(L)'
;MDRLEAAQEEFTRLIHWSPDEEGEVGPEKWRRIKGAGQLDRKKLALLKMIFDWREKRASKLNRPARTLLRDDLVIEVAKRMPTADRDLTLIRGLQARDIPDLVEMANQVRKLTPDQCPEPPEKEIETPAMVIASGVLSAVLGDICIRQKLAQSLVASLSEIRAVVRAKGQNKP
;
A
#
# COMPACT_ATOMS: atom_id res chain seq x y z
N MET A 1 35.98 0.20 16.71
CA MET A 1 35.30 -0.74 15.80
C MET A 1 35.13 0.02 14.49
N ASP A 2 35.82 -0.42 13.44
CA ASP A 2 35.66 0.15 12.10
C ASP A 2 34.25 -0.23 11.60
N ARG A 3 33.52 0.75 11.06
CA ARG A 3 32.11 0.59 10.61
C ARG A 3 31.93 0.93 9.14
N LEU A 4 33.05 1.14 8.43
CA LEU A 4 33.02 1.47 7.01
C LEU A 4 32.38 0.36 6.19
N GLU A 5 32.64 -0.91 6.53
CA GLU A 5 32.07 -2.06 5.83
C GLU A 5 30.53 -2.12 5.98
N ALA A 6 30.03 -2.00 7.21
CA ALA A 6 28.58 -1.96 7.47
C ALA A 6 27.89 -0.76 6.80
N ALA A 7 28.56 0.40 6.74
CA ALA A 7 28.05 1.56 6.04
C ALA A 7 28.02 1.35 4.51
N GLN A 8 29.06 0.74 3.95
CA GLN A 8 29.13 0.41 2.52
C GLN A 8 28.05 -0.60 2.12
N GLU A 9 27.79 -1.60 2.95
CA GLU A 9 26.70 -2.55 2.73
C GLU A 9 25.34 -1.84 2.67
N GLU A 10 25.06 -0.95 3.63
CA GLU A 10 23.79 -0.21 3.68
C GLU A 10 23.64 0.76 2.50
N PHE A 11 24.70 1.46 2.08
CA PHE A 11 24.65 2.32 0.91
C PHE A 11 24.42 1.53 -0.37
N THR A 12 25.04 0.36 -0.51
CA THR A 12 24.83 -0.53 -1.66
C THR A 12 23.37 -0.99 -1.72
N ARG A 13 22.80 -1.36 -0.57
CA ARG A 13 21.37 -1.70 -0.46
C ARG A 13 20.47 -0.52 -0.83
N LEU A 14 20.77 0.70 -0.38
CA LEU A 14 19.97 1.89 -0.67
C LEU A 14 20.01 2.30 -2.16
N ILE A 15 21.18 2.19 -2.80
CA ILE A 15 21.32 2.46 -4.23
C ILE A 15 20.48 1.47 -5.05
N HIS A 16 20.47 0.19 -4.65
CA HIS A 16 19.64 -0.82 -5.30
C HIS A 16 18.14 -0.66 -5.00
N TRP A 17 17.77 -0.05 -3.87
CA TRP A 17 16.37 0.20 -3.50
C TRP A 17 15.77 1.38 -4.25
N SER A 18 16.57 2.37 -4.67
CA SER A 18 16.05 3.56 -5.37
C SER A 18 15.28 3.10 -6.60
N PRO A 19 13.93 3.17 -6.60
CA PRO A 19 13.17 2.62 -7.71
C PRO A 19 13.49 3.51 -8.90
N ASP A 20 14.18 2.94 -9.89
CA ASP A 20 14.41 3.57 -11.17
C ASP A 20 13.06 4.09 -11.70
N GLU A 21 13.10 5.24 -12.38
CA GLU A 21 11.92 5.87 -12.99
C GLU A 21 11.20 4.93 -14.00
N GLU A 22 11.80 3.80 -14.33
CA GLU A 22 11.30 2.74 -15.18
C GLU A 22 10.81 1.52 -14.38
N GLY A 23 9.60 1.62 -13.85
CA GLY A 23 8.69 0.46 -13.81
C GLY A 23 9.06 -0.73 -12.91
N GLU A 24 9.73 -0.51 -11.78
CA GLU A 24 10.12 -1.63 -10.91
C GLU A 24 8.97 -2.27 -10.10
N VAL A 25 9.16 -3.57 -9.86
CA VAL A 25 8.28 -4.61 -9.28
C VAL A 25 8.01 -4.36 -7.78
N GLY A 26 7.52 -3.17 -7.45
CA GLY A 26 6.98 -2.85 -6.13
C GLY A 26 5.51 -3.28 -6.00
N PRO A 27 4.97 -3.42 -4.78
CA PRO A 27 3.54 -3.62 -4.58
C PRO A 27 2.77 -2.52 -5.31
N GLU A 28 1.79 -2.92 -6.13
CA GLU A 28 1.05 -2.02 -7.00
C GLU A 28 0.59 -0.76 -6.24
N LYS A 29 0.91 0.44 -6.76
CA LYS A 29 0.73 1.72 -6.04
C LYS A 29 -0.69 1.91 -5.49
N TRP A 30 -1.70 1.39 -6.18
CA TRP A 30 -3.11 1.43 -5.74
C TRP A 30 -3.36 0.69 -4.42
N ARG A 31 -2.57 -0.33 -4.08
CA ARG A 31 -2.68 -1.07 -2.80
C ARG A 31 -2.29 -0.23 -1.59
N ARG A 32 -1.50 0.83 -1.79
CA ARG A 32 -1.07 1.75 -0.73
C ARG A 32 -2.14 2.78 -0.35
N ILE A 33 -3.26 2.84 -1.09
CA ILE A 33 -4.34 3.76 -0.78
C ILE A 33 -4.99 3.35 0.56
N LYS A 34 -5.09 4.31 1.49
CA LYS A 34 -5.66 4.08 2.81
C LYS A 34 -7.09 3.55 2.70
N GLY A 35 -7.34 2.37 3.27
CA GLY A 35 -8.64 1.70 3.22
C GLY A 35 -8.80 0.67 2.11
N ALA A 36 -7.83 0.53 1.21
CA ALA A 36 -7.86 -0.51 0.17
C ALA A 36 -7.97 -1.91 0.79
N GLY A 37 -7.23 -2.20 1.87
CA GLY A 37 -7.27 -3.52 2.51
C GLY A 37 -8.57 -3.91 3.21
N GLN A 38 -9.56 -3.02 3.26
CA GLN A 38 -10.91 -3.34 3.78
C GLN A 38 -11.89 -3.72 2.66
N LEU A 39 -11.48 -3.59 1.40
CA LEU A 39 -12.34 -3.83 0.24
C LEU A 39 -12.37 -5.32 -0.12
N ASP A 40 -13.53 -5.79 -0.60
CA ASP A 40 -13.66 -7.11 -1.21
C ASP A 40 -13.01 -7.14 -2.61
N ARG A 41 -12.85 -8.34 -3.17
CA ARG A 41 -12.25 -8.57 -4.50
C ARG A 41 -12.81 -7.66 -5.60
N LYS A 42 -14.13 -7.47 -5.65
CA LYS A 42 -14.77 -6.65 -6.71
C LYS A 42 -14.52 -5.16 -6.50
N LYS A 43 -14.63 -4.68 -5.26
CA LYS A 43 -14.34 -3.28 -4.92
C LYS A 43 -12.86 -2.94 -5.13
N LEU A 44 -11.96 -3.89 -4.89
CA LEU A 44 -10.55 -3.76 -5.22
C LEU A 44 -10.31 -3.66 -6.73
N ALA A 45 -11.02 -4.46 -7.54
CA ALA A 45 -10.97 -4.34 -8.99
C ALA A 45 -11.39 -2.93 -9.46
N LEU A 46 -12.47 -2.39 -8.89
CA LEU A 46 -12.90 -1.02 -9.19
C LEU A 46 -11.89 0.02 -8.73
N LEU A 47 -11.35 -0.12 -7.53
CA LEU A 47 -10.31 0.79 -7.02
C LEU A 47 -9.07 0.80 -7.94
N LYS A 48 -8.60 -0.37 -8.36
CA LYS A 48 -7.48 -0.51 -9.31
C LYS A 48 -7.81 0.17 -10.64
N MET A 49 -8.99 -0.10 -11.21
CA MET A 49 -9.41 0.48 -12.48
C MET A 49 -9.49 2.02 -12.43
N ILE A 50 -10.07 2.58 -11.36
CA ILE A 50 -10.15 4.03 -11.16
C ILE A 50 -8.75 4.63 -10.98
N PHE A 51 -7.87 3.96 -10.22
CA PHE A 51 -6.50 4.40 -10.04
C PHE A 51 -5.77 4.47 -11.39
N ASP A 52 -5.83 3.41 -12.20
CA ASP A 52 -5.18 3.35 -13.51
C ASP A 52 -5.74 4.39 -14.48
N TRP A 53 -7.07 4.60 -14.49
CA TRP A 53 -7.70 5.68 -15.26
C TRP A 53 -7.16 7.05 -14.85
N ARG A 54 -7.05 7.30 -13.54
CA ARG A 54 -6.56 8.55 -12.98
C ARG A 54 -5.09 8.79 -13.36
N GLU A 55 -4.23 7.78 -13.22
CA GLU A 55 -2.80 7.89 -13.57
C GLU A 55 -2.62 8.18 -15.08
N LYS A 56 -3.37 7.46 -15.95
CA LYS A 56 -3.35 7.71 -17.40
C LYS A 56 -3.80 9.12 -17.75
N ARG A 57 -4.86 9.62 -17.12
CA ARG A 57 -5.38 10.97 -17.34
C ARG A 57 -4.42 12.04 -16.81
N ALA A 58 -3.83 11.80 -15.65
CA ALA A 58 -2.83 12.68 -15.02
C ALA A 58 -1.58 12.83 -15.90
N SER A 59 -1.07 11.72 -16.43
CA SER A 59 0.03 11.69 -17.39
C SER A 59 -0.29 12.49 -18.66
N LYS A 60 -1.46 12.27 -19.27
CA LYS A 60 -1.90 13.02 -20.46
C LYS A 60 -2.01 14.52 -20.22
N LEU A 61 -2.46 14.93 -19.03
CA LEU A 61 -2.64 16.34 -18.68
C LEU A 61 -1.37 16.98 -18.09
N ASN A 62 -0.30 16.21 -17.90
CA ASN A 62 0.90 16.60 -17.16
C ASN A 62 0.57 17.27 -15.82
N ARG A 63 -0.26 16.60 -15.01
CA ARG A 63 -0.70 17.07 -13.69
C ARG A 63 -0.59 15.97 -12.65
N PRO A 64 -0.35 16.28 -11.36
CA PRO A 64 -0.33 15.27 -10.33
C PRO A 64 -1.69 14.57 -10.19
N ALA A 65 -1.70 13.22 -10.16
CA ALA A 65 -2.93 12.42 -10.20
C ALA A 65 -3.95 12.78 -9.11
N ARG A 66 -3.48 13.08 -7.90
CA ARG A 66 -4.33 13.49 -6.76
C ARG A 66 -5.09 14.80 -6.98
N THR A 67 -4.64 15.67 -7.90
CA THR A 67 -5.35 16.92 -8.25
C THR A 67 -6.55 16.66 -9.15
N LEU A 68 -6.57 15.53 -9.88
CA LEU A 68 -7.70 15.11 -10.69
C LEU A 68 -8.75 14.42 -9.81
N LEU A 69 -8.31 13.41 -9.05
CA LEU A 69 -9.19 12.64 -8.17
C LEU A 69 -8.42 12.20 -6.92
N ARG A 70 -8.86 12.69 -5.75
CA ARG A 70 -8.20 12.39 -4.48
C ARG A 70 -8.38 10.94 -4.06
N ASP A 71 -7.41 10.41 -3.32
CA ASP A 71 -7.38 9.02 -2.85
C ASP A 71 -8.61 8.64 -1.99
N ASP A 72 -9.12 9.57 -1.16
CA ASP A 72 -10.34 9.37 -0.37
C ASP A 72 -11.57 9.16 -1.27
N LEU A 73 -11.67 9.91 -2.36
CA LEU A 73 -12.76 9.80 -3.32
C LEU A 73 -12.66 8.51 -4.14
N VAL A 74 -11.46 8.08 -4.53
CA VAL A 74 -11.25 6.77 -5.20
C VAL A 74 -11.78 5.63 -4.34
N ILE A 75 -11.42 5.61 -3.06
CA ILE A 75 -11.90 4.61 -2.09
C ILE A 75 -13.41 4.69 -1.92
N GLU A 76 -13.95 5.90 -1.79
CA GLU A 76 -15.35 6.11 -1.54
C GLU A 76 -16.24 5.66 -2.72
N VAL A 77 -15.80 5.91 -3.96
CA VAL A 77 -16.45 5.39 -5.17
C VAL A 77 -16.36 3.87 -5.21
N ALA A 78 -15.18 3.31 -4.94
CA ALA A 78 -14.98 1.86 -4.90
C ALA A 78 -15.85 1.18 -3.84
N LYS A 79 -16.03 1.80 -2.67
CA LYS A 79 -16.91 1.30 -1.59
C LYS A 79 -18.37 1.25 -2.00
N ARG A 80 -18.85 2.30 -2.68
CA ARG A 80 -20.25 2.43 -3.14
C ARG A 80 -20.59 1.49 -4.29
N MET A 81 -19.65 1.18 -5.19
CA MET A 81 -19.91 0.42 -6.42
C MET A 81 -21.16 0.96 -7.15
N PRO A 82 -21.11 2.18 -7.72
CA PRO A 82 -22.29 2.82 -8.30
C PRO A 82 -22.90 1.99 -9.45
N THR A 83 -24.21 2.15 -9.65
CA THR A 83 -24.96 1.64 -10.82
C THR A 83 -25.39 2.74 -11.78
N ALA A 84 -25.53 3.95 -11.26
CA ALA A 84 -26.02 5.11 -12.00
C ALA A 84 -25.35 6.39 -11.49
N ASP A 85 -25.33 7.43 -12.32
CA ASP A 85 -24.69 8.72 -12.02
C ASP A 85 -25.18 9.35 -10.71
N ARG A 86 -26.48 9.20 -10.42
CA ARG A 86 -27.12 9.67 -9.17
C ARG A 86 -26.50 9.07 -7.90
N ASP A 87 -25.84 7.93 -7.98
CA ASP A 87 -25.20 7.28 -6.84
C ASP A 87 -23.91 8.03 -6.43
N LEU A 88 -23.35 8.84 -7.34
CA LEU A 88 -22.12 9.61 -7.14
C LEU A 88 -22.35 11.11 -6.96
N THR A 89 -23.51 11.65 -7.31
CA THR A 89 -23.81 13.10 -7.20
C THR A 89 -23.80 13.61 -5.76
N LEU A 90 -24.07 12.75 -4.78
CA LEU A 90 -24.04 13.08 -3.35
C LEU A 90 -22.62 13.16 -2.78
N ILE A 91 -21.61 12.70 -3.52
CA ILE A 91 -20.22 12.68 -3.05
C ILE A 91 -19.58 14.05 -3.28
N ARG A 92 -19.42 14.79 -2.19
CA ARG A 92 -18.74 16.10 -2.22
C ARG A 92 -17.31 15.95 -2.72
N GLY A 93 -16.95 16.76 -3.73
CA GLY A 93 -15.60 16.80 -4.29
C GLY A 93 -15.41 15.97 -5.57
N LEU A 94 -16.40 15.16 -5.98
CA LEU A 94 -16.40 14.59 -7.34
C LEU A 94 -16.78 15.65 -8.36
N GLN A 95 -16.11 15.61 -9.51
CA GLN A 95 -16.41 16.49 -10.64
C GLN A 95 -17.48 15.83 -11.50
N ALA A 96 -18.57 16.57 -11.80
CA ALA A 96 -19.70 16.04 -12.57
C ALA A 96 -19.28 15.42 -13.92
N ARG A 97 -18.23 15.98 -14.55
CA ARG A 97 -17.66 15.49 -15.82
C ARG A 97 -17.04 14.09 -15.75
N ASP A 98 -16.59 13.66 -14.58
CA ASP A 98 -15.91 12.36 -14.41
C ASP A 98 -16.89 11.26 -13.91
N ILE A 99 -18.12 11.64 -13.51
CA ILE A 99 -19.13 10.70 -13.01
C ILE A 99 -19.47 9.60 -14.03
N PRO A 100 -19.71 9.91 -15.33
CA PRO A 100 -20.04 8.88 -16.31
C PRO A 100 -18.94 7.82 -16.45
N ASP A 101 -17.67 8.26 -16.52
CA ASP A 101 -16.51 7.36 -16.60
C ASP A 101 -16.43 6.43 -15.37
N LEU A 102 -16.68 6.97 -14.17
CA LEU A 102 -16.67 6.20 -12.91
C LEU A 102 -17.78 5.15 -12.85
N VAL A 103 -18.98 5.49 -13.32
CA VAL A 103 -20.11 4.54 -13.41
C VAL A 103 -19.85 3.48 -14.47
N GLU A 104 -19.27 3.85 -15.61
CA GLU A 104 -18.89 2.90 -16.65
C GLU A 104 -17.87 1.88 -16.12
N MET A 105 -16.81 2.34 -15.45
CA MET A 105 -15.81 1.47 -14.82
C MET A 105 -16.46 0.52 -13.79
N ALA A 106 -17.40 1.02 -12.98
CA ALA A 106 -18.15 0.16 -12.04
C ALA A 106 -18.98 -0.92 -12.77
N ASN A 107 -19.60 -0.58 -13.89
CA ASN A 107 -20.35 -1.51 -14.73
C ASN A 107 -19.45 -2.54 -15.42
N GLN A 108 -18.25 -2.15 -15.86
CA GLN A 108 -17.26 -3.08 -16.39
C GLN A 108 -16.81 -4.07 -15.31
N VAL A 109 -16.48 -3.59 -14.12
CA VAL A 109 -16.05 -4.43 -12.99
C VAL A 109 -17.15 -5.39 -12.52
N ARG A 110 -18.42 -4.98 -12.57
CA ARG A 110 -19.55 -5.87 -12.22
C ARG A 110 -19.60 -7.13 -13.07
N LYS A 111 -19.21 -7.03 -14.36
CA LYS A 111 -19.21 -8.12 -15.33
C LYS A 111 -17.99 -9.04 -15.20
N LEU A 112 -16.96 -8.65 -14.44
CA LEU A 112 -15.78 -9.48 -14.23
C LEU A 112 -16.12 -10.72 -13.40
N THR A 113 -15.51 -11.83 -13.78
CA THR A 113 -15.54 -13.06 -12.98
C THR A 113 -14.63 -12.92 -11.75
N PRO A 114 -14.85 -13.71 -10.69
CA PRO A 114 -14.02 -13.66 -9.48
C PRO A 114 -12.52 -13.87 -9.74
N ASP A 115 -12.17 -14.64 -10.77
CA ASP A 115 -10.78 -14.96 -11.12
C ASP A 115 -10.04 -13.80 -11.80
N GLN A 116 -10.79 -12.83 -12.34
CA GLN A 116 -10.23 -11.60 -12.94
C GLN A 116 -10.05 -10.49 -11.91
N CYS A 117 -10.55 -10.68 -10.67
CA CYS A 117 -10.47 -9.69 -9.62
C CYS A 117 -9.15 -9.82 -8.86
N PRO A 118 -8.51 -8.70 -8.46
CA PRO A 118 -7.28 -8.75 -7.69
C PRO A 118 -7.51 -9.41 -6.33
N GLU A 119 -6.49 -10.12 -5.85
CA GLU A 119 -6.55 -10.74 -4.54
C GLU A 119 -6.56 -9.68 -3.43
N PRO A 120 -7.47 -9.83 -2.44
CA PRO A 120 -7.47 -8.96 -1.29
C PRO A 120 -6.16 -9.15 -0.54
N PRO A 121 -5.61 -8.08 0.05
CA PRO A 121 -4.42 -8.24 0.86
C PRO A 121 -4.71 -9.24 1.97
N GLU A 122 -3.76 -10.14 2.22
CA GLU A 122 -3.81 -11.00 3.40
C GLU A 122 -3.94 -10.11 4.63
N LYS A 123 -4.98 -10.34 5.43
CA LYS A 123 -5.10 -9.63 6.71
C LYS A 123 -3.98 -10.14 7.59
N GLU A 124 -3.05 -9.26 7.91
CA GLU A 124 -2.01 -9.53 8.89
C GLU A 124 -2.66 -9.66 10.27
N ILE A 125 -2.86 -10.89 10.73
CA ILE A 125 -3.40 -11.15 12.06
C ILE A 125 -2.23 -11.01 13.06
N GLU A 126 -2.17 -9.87 13.74
CA GLU A 126 -1.28 -9.71 14.90
C GLU A 126 -1.94 -10.38 16.12
N THR A 127 -1.34 -11.46 16.62
CA THR A 127 -1.78 -12.06 17.89
C THR A 127 -1.18 -11.30 19.08
N PRO A 128 -1.82 -11.33 20.26
CA PRO A 128 -1.25 -10.72 21.47
C PRO A 128 0.18 -11.20 21.77
N ALA A 129 0.46 -12.49 21.52
CA ALA A 129 1.79 -13.07 21.68
C ALA A 129 2.83 -12.44 20.74
N MET A 130 2.46 -12.14 19.49
CA MET A 130 3.35 -11.46 18.54
C MET A 130 3.67 -10.03 18.98
N VAL A 131 2.68 -9.30 19.50
CA VAL A 131 2.88 -7.93 20.01
C VAL A 131 3.86 -7.93 21.17
N ILE A 132 3.70 -8.86 22.12
CA ILE A 132 4.60 -9.01 23.27
C ILE A 132 6.01 -9.39 22.79
N ALA A 133 6.14 -10.36 21.89
CA ALA A 133 7.42 -10.80 21.35
C ALA A 133 8.15 -9.65 20.61
N SER A 134 7.43 -8.84 19.82
CA SER A 134 8.00 -7.65 19.18
C SER A 134 8.47 -6.61 20.21
N GLY A 135 7.73 -6.43 21.31
CA GLY A 135 8.13 -5.56 22.42
C GLY A 135 9.42 -6.01 23.10
N VAL A 136 9.52 -7.31 23.42
CA VAL A 136 10.73 -7.91 24.02
C VAL A 136 11.92 -7.79 23.06
N LEU A 137 11.74 -8.14 21.79
CA LEU A 137 12.80 -8.04 20.78
C LEU A 137 13.27 -6.59 20.61
N SER A 138 12.35 -5.63 20.63
CA SER A 138 12.69 -4.20 20.57
C SER A 138 13.49 -3.75 21.79
N ALA A 139 13.16 -4.23 22.99
CA ALA A 139 13.89 -3.89 24.22
C ALA A 139 15.30 -4.49 24.24
N VAL A 140 15.45 -5.76 23.85
CA VAL A 140 16.75 -6.44 23.76
C VAL A 140 17.62 -5.78 22.69
N LEU A 141 17.04 -5.48 21.52
CA LEU A 141 17.75 -4.75 20.47
C LEU A 141 18.21 -3.37 20.95
N GLY A 142 17.37 -2.67 21.71
CA GLY A 142 17.71 -1.39 22.31
C GLY A 142 18.92 -1.46 23.24
N ASP A 143 18.98 -2.44 24.15
CA ASP A 143 20.13 -2.66 25.04
C ASP A 143 21.42 -2.93 24.24
N ILE A 144 21.35 -3.78 23.21
CA ILE A 144 22.49 -4.06 22.33
C ILE A 144 22.94 -2.79 21.60
N CYS A 145 21.99 -2.01 21.06
CA CYS A 145 22.28 -0.76 20.34
C CYS A 145 22.94 0.28 21.25
N ILE A 146 22.51 0.41 22.51
CA ILE A 146 23.11 1.33 23.48
C ILE A 146 24.56 0.94 23.76
N ARG A 147 24.83 -0.34 24.03
CA ARG A 147 26.19 -0.86 24.27
C ARG A 147 27.10 -0.65 23.07
N GLN A 148 26.54 -0.78 21.88
CA GLN A 148 27.23 -0.55 20.62
C GLN A 148 27.23 0.92 20.19
N LYS A 149 26.62 1.87 20.91
CA LYS A 149 26.51 3.27 20.45
C LYS A 149 25.96 3.36 19.02
N LEU A 150 24.84 2.68 18.77
CA LEU A 150 24.10 2.68 17.51
C LEU A 150 22.69 3.21 17.75
N ALA A 151 22.16 3.93 16.76
CA ALA A 151 20.75 4.29 16.77
C ALA A 151 19.93 3.05 16.39
N GLN A 152 18.99 2.64 17.24
CA GLN A 152 18.16 1.45 17.00
C GLN A 152 17.39 1.52 15.67
N SER A 153 16.95 2.72 15.26
CA SER A 153 16.27 2.95 13.99
C SER A 153 17.11 2.68 12.75
N LEU A 154 18.45 2.67 12.86
CA LEU A 154 19.36 2.29 11.78
C LEU A 154 19.61 0.78 11.74
N VAL A 155 19.34 0.08 12.85
CA VAL A 155 19.54 -1.38 12.93
C VAL A 155 18.29 -2.13 12.51
N ALA A 156 17.11 -1.69 12.99
CA ALA A 156 15.83 -2.20 12.53
C ALA A 156 14.69 -1.22 12.81
N SER A 157 13.80 -1.07 11.83
CA SER A 157 12.48 -0.46 11.97
C SER A 157 11.52 -1.39 12.74
N LEU A 158 10.46 -0.80 13.31
CA LEU A 158 9.43 -1.60 13.99
C LEU A 158 8.74 -2.59 13.04
N SER A 159 8.60 -2.24 11.76
CA SER A 159 8.09 -3.16 10.72
C SER A 159 8.98 -4.38 10.52
N GLU A 160 10.30 -4.22 10.52
CA GLU A 160 11.24 -5.33 10.37
C GLU A 160 11.24 -6.23 11.61
N ILE A 161 11.19 -5.64 12.81
CA ILE A 161 11.06 -6.40 14.07
C ILE A 161 9.79 -7.26 14.06
N ARG A 162 8.65 -6.67 13.65
CA ARG A 162 7.39 -7.42 13.53
C ARG A 162 7.45 -8.49 12.44
N ALA A 163 8.13 -8.22 11.33
CA ALA A 163 8.33 -9.20 10.26
C ALA A 163 9.12 -10.42 10.73
N VAL A 164 10.19 -10.22 11.51
CA VAL A 164 10.99 -11.32 12.11
C VAL A 164 10.15 -12.17 13.06
N VAL A 165 9.39 -11.54 13.96
CA VAL A 165 8.49 -12.25 14.89
C VAL A 165 7.44 -13.07 14.13
N ARG A 166 6.93 -12.52 13.03
CA ARG A 166 5.97 -13.21 12.15
C ARG A 166 6.59 -14.40 11.42
N ALA A 167 7.76 -14.23 10.81
CA ALA A 167 8.47 -15.30 10.11
C ALA A 167 8.70 -16.50 11.05
N LYS A 168 9.17 -16.23 12.27
CA LYS A 168 9.34 -17.26 13.30
C LYS A 168 8.02 -17.87 13.79
N GLY A 169 6.97 -17.08 13.98
CA GLY A 169 5.65 -17.59 14.36
C GLY A 169 4.99 -18.48 13.30
N GLN A 170 5.32 -18.28 12.02
CA GLN A 170 4.80 -19.05 10.89
C GLN A 170 5.72 -20.19 10.43
N ASN A 171 6.84 -20.42 11.12
CA ASN A 171 7.90 -21.36 10.72
C ASN A 171 8.37 -21.17 9.26
N LYS A 172 8.33 -19.92 8.77
CA LYS A 172 8.96 -19.52 7.50
C LYS A 172 10.41 -19.12 7.79
N PRO A 173 11.36 -19.45 6.90
CA PRO A 173 12.79 -19.13 7.10
C PRO A 173 13.01 -17.63 7.33
#